data_AF-A0A0F9DPP3-F1
#
_entry.id   AF-A0A0F9DPP3-F1
#
_cell.length_a   1.000
_cell.length_b   1.000
_cell.length_c   1.000
_cell.angle_alpha   90.00
_cell.angle_beta   90.00
_cell.angle_gamma   90.00
#
_symmetry.space_group_name_H-M   'P 1'
#
loop_
_entity.id
_entity.type
_entity.pdbx_description
1 polymer ?
#
loop_
_entity_poly.entity_id
_entity_poly.type
_entity_poly.pdbx_seq_one_letter_code
_entity_poly.pdbx_strand_id
1 'polypeptide(L)' 'MALFAGFSFPAANAQRIPTWPDNKIAVSLSYDDALASQLDNAVPALNKYNFKASFYIVPNSANVQS' A
#
# COMPACT_ATOMS: atom_id res chain seq x y z
N MET A 1 7.96 56.02 15.94
CA MET A 1 7.01 55.26 15.09
C MET A 1 7.80 54.13 14.43
N ALA A 2 7.81 52.93 15.01
CA ALA A 2 8.50 51.78 14.42
C ALA A 2 7.44 50.79 13.91
N LEU A 3 7.42 50.59 12.60
CA LEU A 3 6.54 49.62 11.94
C LEU A 3 7.19 48.23 12.07
N PHE A 4 6.60 47.32 12.84
CA PHE A 4 6.97 45.91 12.81
C PHE A 4 6.13 45.22 11.73
N ALA A 5 6.76 44.87 10.61
CA ALA A 5 6.18 44.00 9.61
C ALA A 5 6.16 42.56 10.18
N GLY A 6 4.97 42.09 10.56
CA GLY A 6 4.77 40.72 11.03
C GLY A 6 4.89 39.74 9.88
N PHE A 7 5.95 38.93 9.86
CA PHE A 7 6.01 37.75 9.01
C PHE A 7 5.16 36.64 9.62
N SER A 8 4.03 36.31 8.99
CA SER A 8 3.27 35.10 9.32
C SER A 8 3.90 33.90 8.62
N PHE A 9 4.34 32.92 9.41
CA PHE A 9 4.71 31.60 8.91
C PHE A 9 3.46 30.74 8.75
N PRO A 10 3.29 30.01 7.64
CA PRO A 10 2.18 29.07 7.51
C PRO A 10 2.35 27.95 8.54
N ALA A 11 1.30 27.69 9.31
CA ALA A 11 1.27 26.55 10.22
C ALA A 11 1.42 25.26 9.41
N ALA A 12 2.40 24.42 9.78
CA ALA A 12 2.55 23.10 9.19
C ALA A 12 1.29 22.27 9.48
N ASN A 13 0.61 21.81 8.43
CA ASN A 13 -0.51 20.89 8.57
C ASN A 13 0.05 19.56 9.07
N ALA A 14 -0.25 19.19 10.32
CA ALA A 14 0.10 17.87 10.84
C ALA A 14 -0.59 16.81 9.97
N GLN A 15 0.20 15.86 9.44
CA GLN A 15 -0.32 14.79 8.60
C GLN A 15 -1.25 13.91 9.45
N ARG A 16 -2.57 14.06 9.27
CA ARG A 16 -3.55 13.24 9.98
C ARG A 16 -3.50 11.84 9.42
N ILE A 17 -3.24 10.86 10.28
CA ILE A 17 -3.37 9.45 9.93
C ILE A 17 -4.87 9.20 9.67
N PRO A 18 -5.28 8.79 8.46
CA PRO A 18 -6.65 8.46 8.20
C PRO A 18 -7.07 7.31 9.11
N THR A 19 -8.12 7.52 9.91
CA THR A 19 -8.74 6.44 10.68
C THR A 19 -9.69 5.68 9.78
N TRP A 20 -9.59 4.36 9.76
CA TRP A 20 -10.59 3.54 9.09
C TRP A 20 -11.95 3.70 9.78
N PRO A 21 -13.06 3.82 9.01
CA PRO A 21 -14.38 3.97 9.59
C PRO A 21 -14.80 2.72 10.39
N ASP A 22 -15.73 2.90 11.32
CA ASP A 22 -16.40 1.82 12.07
C ASP A 22 -15.48 0.89 12.89
N ASN A 23 -14.35 1.40 13.41
CA ASN A 23 -13.35 0.60 14.14
C ASN A 23 -12.78 -0.58 13.31
N LYS A 24 -12.77 -0.43 11.98
CA LYS A 24 -12.26 -1.47 11.06
C LYS A 24 -10.74 -1.37 10.93
N ILE A 25 -10.14 -2.48 10.50
CA ILE A 25 -8.73 -2.55 10.13
C ILE A 25 -8.67 -3.08 8.70
N ALA A 26 -7.82 -2.47 7.87
CA ALA A 26 -7.52 -2.96 6.54
C ALA A 26 -6.19 -3.73 6.56
N VAL A 27 -6.17 -4.90 5.93
CA VAL A 27 -4.96 -5.69 5.70
C VAL A 27 -4.74 -5.77 4.20
N SER A 28 -3.53 -5.43 3.75
CA SER A 28 -3.12 -5.54 2.35
C SER A 28 -2.01 -6.57 2.25
N LEU A 29 -2.25 -7.63 1.48
CA LEU A 29 -1.27 -8.68 1.19
C LEU A 29 -0.61 -8.39 -0.16
N SER A 30 0.72 -8.33 -0.19
CA SER A 30 1.48 -8.04 -1.41
C SER A 30 2.74 -8.89 -1.52
N TYR A 31 3.08 -9.29 -2.74
CA TYR A 31 4.27 -10.09 -3.09
C TYR A 31 5.10 -9.34 -4.14
N ASP A 32 6.39 -9.09 -3.88
CA ASP A 32 7.26 -8.17 -4.62
C ASP A 32 8.36 -8.83 -5.46
N ASP A 33 8.84 -10.03 -5.08
CA ASP A 33 9.96 -10.70 -5.77
C ASP A 33 9.65 -11.20 -7.20
N ALA A 34 8.39 -11.17 -7.65
CA ALA A 34 7.95 -11.66 -8.96
C ALA A 34 8.32 -13.14 -9.26
N LEU A 35 8.40 -13.97 -8.21
CA LEU A 35 8.74 -15.39 -8.32
C LEU A 35 7.48 -16.24 -8.64
N ALA A 36 7.60 -17.19 -9.57
CA ALA A 36 6.52 -18.13 -9.88
C ALA A 36 6.05 -18.92 -8.65
N SER A 37 6.98 -19.31 -7.79
CA SER A 37 6.67 -20.04 -6.54
C SER A 37 5.76 -19.27 -5.59
N GLN A 38 5.71 -17.93 -5.69
CA GLN A 38 4.75 -17.14 -4.93
C GLN A 38 3.32 -17.39 -5.43
N LEU A 39 3.12 -17.51 -6.74
CA LEU A 39 1.80 -17.86 -7.29
C LEU A 39 1.42 -19.29 -6.93
N ASP A 40 2.34 -20.23 -7.13
CA ASP A 40 2.10 -21.66 -6.90
C ASP A 40 1.66 -21.96 -5.46
N ASN A 41 2.19 -21.22 -4.49
CA ASN A 41 1.89 -21.43 -3.08
C ASN A 41 0.82 -20.47 -2.54
N ALA A 42 0.88 -19.17 -2.90
CA ALA A 42 -0.02 -18.17 -2.32
C ALA A 42 -1.42 -18.25 -2.92
N VAL A 43 -1.57 -18.48 -4.22
CA VAL A 43 -2.89 -18.48 -4.87
C VAL A 43 -3.80 -19.57 -4.29
N PRO A 44 -3.36 -20.84 -4.12
CA PRO A 44 -4.20 -21.86 -3.48
C PRO A 44 -4.59 -21.50 -2.04
N ALA A 45 -3.66 -20.94 -1.27
CA ALA A 45 -3.93 -20.54 0.11
C ALA A 45 -4.92 -19.37 0.21
N LEU A 46 -4.76 -18.35 -0.64
CA LEU A 46 -5.65 -17.20 -0.72
C LEU A 46 -7.06 -17.62 -1.15
N ASN A 47 -7.16 -18.49 -2.15
CA ASN A 47 -8.44 -19.02 -2.64
C ASN A 47 -9.19 -19.79 -1.56
N LYS A 48 -8.49 -20.59 -0.74
CA LYS A 48 -9.09 -21.34 0.37
C LYS A 48 -9.84 -20.45 1.37
N TYR A 49 -9.35 -19.23 1.60
CA TYR A 49 -9.95 -18.27 2.54
C TYR A 49 -10.69 -17.11 1.84
N ASN A 50 -10.83 -17.18 0.51
CA ASN A 50 -11.42 -16.13 -0.33
C ASN A 50 -10.75 -14.75 -0.10
N PHE A 51 -9.43 -14.75 0.10
CA PHE A 51 -8.63 -13.54 0.29
C PHE A 51 -8.09 -13.03 -1.04
N LYS A 52 -7.86 -11.71 -1.08
CA LYS A 52 -7.27 -11.02 -2.23
C LYS A 52 -5.87 -10.56 -1.87
N ALA A 53 -4.96 -10.60 -2.84
CA ALA A 53 -3.61 -10.10 -2.73
C ALA A 53 -3.17 -9.45 -4.04
N SER A 54 -2.14 -8.61 -3.96
CA SER A 54 -1.49 -7.99 -5.12
C SER A 54 -0.14 -8.64 -5.37
N PHE A 55 0.18 -8.92 -6.63
CA PHE A 55 1.45 -9.49 -7.05
C PHE A 55 2.14 -8.51 -7.99
N TYR A 56 3.36 -8.10 -7.65
CA TYR A 56 4.20 -7.35 -8.56
C TYR A 56 4.86 -8.33 -9.52
N ILE A 57 4.60 -8.15 -10.81
CA ILE A 57 5.11 -9.01 -11.87
C ILE A 57 6.18 -8.27 -12.69
N VAL A 58 7.21 -8.98 -13.12
CA VAL A 58 8.17 -8.47 -14.11
C VAL A 58 7.62 -8.79 -15.50
N PRO A 59 7.28 -7.79 -16.33
CA PRO A 59 6.81 -8.01 -17.69
C PRO A 59 7.87 -8.78 -18.48
N ASN A 60 7.44 -9.77 -19.27
CA ASN A 60 8.33 -10.65 -20.08
C ASN A 60 9.24 -11.59 -19.28
N SER A 61 8.96 -11.81 -17.99
CA SER A 61 9.49 -12.97 -17.28
C SER A 61 8.75 -14.23 -17.76
N ALA A 62 9.48 -15.35 -17.88
CA ALA A 62 8.90 -16.65 -18.26
C ALA A 62 7.73 -17.08 -17.35
N ASN A 63 7.63 -16.49 -16.16
CA ASN A 63 6.66 -16.77 -15.11
C ASN A 63 5.25 -16.21 -15.38
N VAL A 64 5.07 -15.31 -16.36
CA VAL A 64 3.78 -14.68 -16.69
C VAL A 64 3.17 -15.25 -17.99
N GLN A 65 3.92 -16.07 -18.73
CA GLN A 65 3.57 -16.54 -20.08
C GLN A 65 3.03 -17.97 -20.17
N SER A 66 2.86 -18.69 -19.05
CA SER A 66 2.39 -20.09 -19.03
C SER A 66 0.87 -20.21 -18.88
#